data_AF-A0A7D7NBU6-F1
#
_entry.id   AF-A0A7D7NBU6-F1
#
_cell.length_a   1.000
_cell.length_b   1.000
_cell.length_c   1.000
_cell.angle_alpha   90.00
_cell.angle_beta   90.00
_cell.angle_gamma   90.00
#
_symmetry.space_group_name_H-M   'P 1'
#
loop_
_entity.id
_entity.type
_entity.pdbx_description
1 polymer ?
#
loop_
_entity_poly.entity_id
_entity_poly.type
_entity_poly.pdbx_seq_one_letter_code
_entity_poly.pdbx_strand_id
1 'polypeptide(L)'
;MISARTLFAFAACSAAACAVAQPSLEAPAGAIRAGSMANEILVRDTMTPVMISAHTQGCQSPQGVAPFLKAEPSGAVGQRQWQEIWVVQCGNQNYPVDVTFKETATGVTYIVK
;
A
#
# COMPACT_ATOMS: atom_id res chain seq x y z
N MET A 1 38.93 48.23 -23.08
CA MET A 1 37.89 47.69 -22.17
C MET A 1 36.84 47.00 -23.03
N ILE A 2 36.95 45.68 -23.22
CA ILE A 2 36.02 44.88 -24.01
C ILE A 2 35.37 43.90 -23.04
N SER A 3 34.06 44.06 -22.85
CA SER A 3 33.24 43.36 -21.86
C SER A 3 32.96 41.94 -22.34
N ALA A 4 33.61 40.95 -21.72
CA ALA A 4 33.32 39.54 -21.91
C ALA A 4 32.00 39.19 -21.19
N ARG A 5 30.87 39.35 -21.89
CA ARG A 5 29.58 38.79 -21.44
C ARG A 5 29.50 37.34 -21.89
N THR A 6 29.98 36.46 -21.03
CA THR A 6 29.87 35.01 -21.11
C THR A 6 28.40 34.62 -21.24
N LEU A 7 28.04 34.10 -22.42
CA LEU A 7 26.76 33.44 -22.65
C LEU A 7 26.75 32.12 -21.87
N PHE A 8 26.02 32.09 -20.75
CA PHE A 8 25.66 30.85 -20.08
C PHE A 8 24.65 30.11 -20.98
N ALA A 9 25.14 29.11 -21.70
CA ALA A 9 24.29 28.19 -22.45
C ALA A 9 23.44 27.39 -21.45
N PHE A 10 22.13 27.61 -21.53
CA PHE A 10 21.08 26.87 -20.83
C PHE A 10 21.13 25.40 -21.24
N ALA A 11 21.79 24.56 -20.45
CA ALA A 11 21.63 23.12 -20.56
C ALA A 11 20.33 22.73 -19.82
N ALA A 12 19.20 22.86 -20.51
CA ALA A 12 17.93 22.32 -20.06
C ALA A 12 18.00 20.79 -20.13
N CYS A 13 18.55 20.17 -19.08
CA CYS A 13 18.49 18.74 -18.88
C CYS A 13 17.02 18.38 -18.62
N SER A 14 16.32 18.01 -19.69
CA SER A 14 14.93 17.56 -19.62
C SER A 14 14.91 16.24 -18.86
N ALA A 15 14.69 16.33 -17.55
CA ALA A 15 14.33 15.21 -16.71
C ALA A 15 12.91 14.77 -17.09
N ALA A 16 12.76 14.16 -18.26
CA ALA A 16 11.68 13.22 -18.49
C ALA A 16 11.95 12.06 -17.54
N ALA A 17 11.47 12.19 -16.30
CA ALA A 17 11.40 11.10 -15.36
C ALA A 17 10.65 9.98 -16.09
N CYS A 18 11.37 8.90 -16.41
CA CYS A 18 10.76 7.63 -16.69
C CYS A 18 9.90 7.30 -15.48
N ALA A 19 8.60 7.64 -15.55
CA ALA A 19 7.61 7.06 -14.68
C ALA A 19 7.61 5.57 -15.04
N VAL A 20 8.47 4.80 -14.39
CA VAL A 20 8.38 3.36 -14.37
C VAL A 20 6.97 3.05 -13.87
N ALA A 21 6.10 2.66 -14.79
CA ALA A 21 4.75 2.23 -14.47
C ALA A 21 4.92 1.05 -13.50
N GLN A 22 4.69 1.31 -12.21
CA GLN A 22 4.63 0.25 -11.23
C GLN A 22 3.50 -0.69 -11.67
N PRO A 23 3.73 -2.01 -11.76
CA PRO A 23 2.67 -2.93 -12.12
C PRO A 23 1.50 -2.70 -11.15
N SER A 24 0.40 -2.17 -11.67
CA SER A 24 -0.79 -1.92 -10.87
C SER A 24 -1.34 -3.28 -10.50
N LEU A 25 -1.18 -3.69 -9.24
CA LEU A 25 -1.85 -4.88 -8.73
C LEU A 25 -3.35 -4.70 -8.95
N GLU A 26 -3.95 -5.63 -9.69
CA GLU A 26 -5.36 -5.58 -10.01
C GLU A 26 -6.18 -5.65 -8.72
N ALA A 27 -7.23 -4.83 -8.63
CA ALA A 27 -8.05 -4.77 -7.43
C ALA A 27 -8.73 -6.14 -7.20
N PRO A 28 -8.63 -6.73 -6.00
CA PRO A 28 -9.26 -8.01 -5.73
C PRO A 28 -10.78 -7.87 -5.67
N ALA A 29 -11.50 -8.97 -5.87
CA ALA A 29 -12.94 -8.99 -5.73
C ALA A 29 -13.37 -8.48 -4.33
N GLY A 30 -14.34 -7.55 -4.30
CA GLY A 30 -14.82 -6.93 -3.07
C GLY A 30 -14.02 -5.71 -2.60
N ALA A 31 -12.96 -5.30 -3.30
CA ALA A 31 -12.31 -4.03 -3.05
C ALA A 31 -13.19 -2.85 -3.49
N ILE A 32 -13.33 -1.85 -2.63
CA ILE A 32 -13.97 -0.56 -2.89
C ILE A 32 -12.98 0.42 -3.51
N ARG A 33 -11.75 0.50 -2.98
CA ARG A 33 -10.69 1.38 -3.49
C ARG A 33 -9.28 0.91 -3.09
N ALA A 34 -8.28 1.30 -3.86
CA ALA A 34 -6.87 1.07 -3.52
C ALA A 34 -6.43 1.91 -2.32
N GLY A 35 -5.44 1.40 -1.59
CA GLY A 35 -4.87 2.03 -0.41
C GLY A 35 -5.38 1.44 0.91
N SER A 36 -4.76 1.88 2.01
CA SER A 36 -5.12 1.52 3.37
C SER A 36 -5.62 2.74 4.13
N MET A 37 -6.51 2.54 5.09
CA MET A 37 -6.88 3.56 6.09
C MET A 37 -6.03 3.44 7.36
N ALA A 38 -5.22 2.39 7.49
CA ALA A 38 -4.23 2.28 8.54
C ALA A 38 -3.12 3.32 8.39
N ASN A 39 -2.67 3.89 9.50
CA ASN A 39 -1.47 4.72 9.52
C ASN A 39 -0.20 3.85 9.36
N GLU A 40 0.96 4.48 9.20
CA GLU A 40 2.23 3.77 8.95
C GLU A 40 2.60 2.74 10.04
N ILE A 41 2.28 3.03 11.30
CA ILE A 41 2.54 2.11 12.43
C ILE A 41 1.66 0.87 12.29
N LEU A 42 0.35 1.06 12.10
CA LEU A 42 -0.58 -0.05 11.91
C LEU A 42 -0.26 -0.84 10.65
N VAL A 43 0.18 -0.17 9.57
CA VAL A 43 0.60 -0.86 8.36
C VAL A 43 1.79 -1.78 8.64
N ARG A 44 2.83 -1.24 9.29
CA ARG A 44 4.03 -2.01 9.66
C ARG A 44 3.69 -3.19 10.57
N ASP A 45 2.86 -2.95 11.60
CA ASP A 45 2.54 -3.97 12.60
C ASP A 45 1.65 -5.08 12.01
N THR A 46 0.82 -4.76 11.02
CA THR A 46 -0.06 -5.72 10.32
C THR A 46 0.67 -6.51 9.22
N MET A 47 1.81 -6.01 8.72
CA MET A 47 2.53 -6.61 7.61
C MET A 47 2.94 -8.06 7.89
N THR A 48 3.60 -8.33 9.03
CA THR A 48 4.05 -9.69 9.38
C THR A 48 2.93 -10.75 9.35
N PRO A 49 1.78 -10.57 10.05
CA PRO A 49 0.71 -11.55 9.98
C PRO A 49 0.08 -11.68 8.59
N VAL A 50 0.04 -10.61 7.78
CA VAL A 50 -0.39 -10.70 6.37
C VAL A 50 0.56 -11.58 5.55
N MET A 51 1.87 -11.39 5.69
CA MET A 51 2.86 -12.23 4.99
C MET A 51 2.74 -13.70 5.41
N ILE A 52 2.50 -13.95 6.70
CA ILE A 52 2.28 -15.31 7.22
C ILE A 52 1.02 -15.92 6.61
N SER A 53 -0.11 -15.20 6.56
CA SER A 53 -1.34 -15.70 5.93
C SER A 53 -1.11 -16.01 4.43
N ALA A 54 -0.45 -15.11 3.69
CA ALA A 54 -0.12 -15.40 2.30
C ALA A 54 0.80 -16.62 2.16
N HIS A 55 1.76 -16.81 3.07
CA HIS A 55 2.66 -17.95 3.07
C HIS A 55 1.91 -19.28 3.30
N THR A 56 0.98 -19.32 4.24
CA THR A 56 0.14 -20.52 4.49
C THR A 56 -0.78 -20.84 3.31
N GLN A 57 -1.13 -19.84 2.50
CA GLN A 57 -1.88 -20.01 1.25
C GLN A 57 -1.01 -20.47 0.06
N GLY A 58 0.33 -20.43 0.18
CA GLY A 58 1.25 -20.91 -0.86
C GLY A 58 2.28 -19.88 -1.33
N CYS A 59 2.25 -18.63 -0.85
CA CYS A 59 3.24 -17.63 -1.22
C CYS A 59 4.62 -17.88 -0.60
N GLN A 60 5.56 -18.40 -1.38
CA GLN A 60 6.92 -18.69 -0.90
C GLN A 60 7.90 -17.52 -1.07
N SER A 61 7.71 -16.67 -2.08
CA SER A 61 8.58 -15.54 -2.37
C SER A 61 7.74 -14.30 -2.68
N PRO A 62 7.36 -13.54 -1.65
CA PRO A 62 6.60 -12.31 -1.83
C PRO A 62 7.41 -11.23 -2.53
N GLN A 63 6.79 -10.53 -3.47
CA GLN A 63 7.39 -9.47 -4.28
C GLN A 63 6.87 -8.08 -3.91
N GLY A 64 5.67 -8.01 -3.35
CA GLY A 64 5.03 -6.78 -2.95
C GLY A 64 3.70 -7.02 -2.25
N VAL A 65 3.20 -5.99 -1.58
CA VAL A 65 1.89 -5.98 -0.93
C VAL A 65 1.16 -4.71 -1.32
N ALA A 66 -0.07 -4.84 -1.80
CA ALA A 66 -0.96 -3.71 -2.05
C ALA A 66 -2.23 -3.84 -1.18
N PRO A 67 -2.52 -2.86 -0.31
CA PRO A 67 -3.76 -2.82 0.43
C PRO A 67 -4.90 -2.23 -0.40
N PHE A 68 -6.11 -2.72 -0.16
CA PHE A 68 -7.35 -2.24 -0.74
C PHE A 68 -8.42 -2.18 0.35
N LEU A 69 -9.19 -1.09 0.41
CA LEU A 69 -10.32 -0.97 1.33
C LEU A 69 -11.46 -1.88 0.85
N LYS A 70 -11.98 -2.72 1.75
CA LYS A 70 -13.12 -3.63 1.51
C LYS A 70 -14.42 -3.12 2.11
N ALA A 71 -14.34 -2.43 3.24
CA ALA A 71 -15.50 -1.80 3.90
C ALA A 71 -15.05 -0.51 4.59
N GLU A 72 -15.82 0.57 4.41
CA GLU A 72 -15.59 1.86 5.08
C GLU A 72 -15.76 1.75 6.61
N PRO A 73 -15.11 2.63 7.40
CA PRO A 73 -15.27 2.65 8.84
C PRO A 73 -16.72 2.85 9.27
N SER A 74 -17.18 1.99 10.18
CA SER A 74 -18.52 2.03 10.75
C SER A 74 -18.46 2.00 12.28
N GLY A 75 -19.41 2.68 12.93
CA GLY A 75 -19.47 2.81 14.40
C GLY A 75 -19.11 4.20 14.91
N ALA A 76 -19.18 4.37 16.24
CA ALA A 76 -18.80 5.61 16.91
C ALA A 76 -17.27 5.81 16.89
N VAL A 77 -16.81 7.05 16.90
CA VAL A 77 -15.38 7.40 17.06
C VAL A 77 -14.82 6.73 18.31
N GLY A 78 -13.67 6.07 18.20
CA GLY A 78 -13.04 5.29 19.27
C GLY A 78 -13.53 3.84 19.35
N GLN A 79 -14.50 3.46 18.51
CA GLN A 79 -15.05 2.11 18.40
C GLN A 79 -15.30 1.71 16.93
N ARG A 80 -14.78 2.46 15.96
CA ARG A 80 -15.00 2.17 14.55
C ARG A 80 -14.35 0.85 14.17
N GLN A 81 -14.93 0.19 13.17
CA GLN A 81 -14.32 -0.96 12.51
C GLN A 81 -14.37 -0.77 11.00
N TRP A 82 -13.34 -1.25 10.31
CA TRP A 82 -13.27 -1.29 8.87
C TRP A 82 -12.56 -2.56 8.40
N GLN A 83 -12.65 -2.86 7.10
CA GLN A 83 -12.05 -4.05 6.51
C GLN A 83 -11.23 -3.69 5.30
N GLU A 84 -10.10 -4.38 5.12
CA GLU A 84 -9.19 -4.24 3.99
C GLU A 84 -8.86 -5.63 3.43
N ILE A 85 -8.48 -5.68 2.15
CA ILE A 85 -7.88 -6.84 1.50
C ILE A 85 -6.45 -6.45 1.13
N TRP A 86 -5.47 -7.15 1.66
CA TRP A 86 -4.07 -6.93 1.36
C TRP A 86 -3.60 -8.00 0.39
N VAL A 87 -3.31 -7.60 -0.85
CA VAL A 87 -2.89 -8.52 -1.90
C VAL A 87 -1.38 -8.67 -1.85
N VAL A 88 -0.92 -9.88 -1.52
CA VAL A 88 0.50 -10.24 -1.59
C VAL A 88 0.79 -10.85 -2.96
N GLN A 89 1.71 -10.24 -3.71
CA GLN A 89 2.13 -10.73 -5.03
C GLN A 89 3.27 -11.73 -4.88
N CYS A 90 3.14 -12.91 -5.50
CA CYS A 90 4.17 -13.95 -5.48
C CYS A 90 4.26 -14.60 -6.86
N GLY A 91 5.26 -14.16 -7.65
CA GLY A 91 5.37 -14.51 -9.06
C GLY A 91 4.18 -13.99 -9.86
N ASN A 92 3.49 -14.88 -10.56
CA ASN A 92 2.31 -14.57 -11.36
C ASN A 92 0.99 -14.78 -10.60
N GLN A 93 1.05 -14.98 -9.29
CA GLN A 93 -0.10 -15.24 -8.44
C GLN A 93 -0.25 -14.16 -7.38
N ASN A 94 -1.50 -13.86 -7.06
CA ASN A 94 -1.90 -12.90 -6.05
C ASN A 94 -2.61 -13.65 -4.92
N TYR A 95 -2.22 -13.33 -3.69
CA TYR A 95 -2.74 -13.94 -2.48
C TYR A 95 -3.47 -12.86 -1.68
N PRO A 96 -4.81 -12.73 -1.83
CA PRO A 96 -5.58 -11.76 -1.08
C PRO A 96 -5.70 -12.20 0.38
N VAL A 97 -5.41 -11.30 1.30
CA VAL A 97 -5.49 -11.53 2.74
C VAL A 97 -6.49 -10.56 3.35
N ASP A 98 -7.49 -11.07 4.05
CA ASP A 98 -8.49 -10.23 4.70
C ASP A 98 -7.96 -9.68 6.03
N VAL A 99 -8.06 -8.37 6.20
CA VAL A 99 -7.67 -7.67 7.42
C VAL A 99 -8.88 -6.91 7.98
N THR A 100 -9.17 -7.11 9.25
CA THR A 100 -10.17 -6.32 9.98
C THR A 100 -9.46 -5.44 11.00
N PHE A 101 -9.70 -4.14 10.94
CA PHE A 101 -9.23 -3.18 11.93
C PHE A 101 -10.36 -2.73 12.82
N LYS A 102 -10.06 -2.51 14.11
CA LYS A 102 -11.03 -2.05 15.11
C LYS A 102 -10.39 -1.04 16.05
N GLU A 103 -10.98 0.15 16.13
CA GLU A 103 -10.64 1.14 17.15
C GLU A 103 -11.05 0.62 18.54
N THR A 104 -10.22 0.96 19.52
CA THR A 104 -10.36 0.66 20.93
C THR A 104 -10.05 1.93 21.73
N ALA A 105 -10.29 1.90 23.04
CA ALA A 105 -10.01 3.04 23.90
C ALA A 105 -8.52 3.49 23.88
N THR A 106 -7.60 2.60 23.53
CA THR A 106 -6.14 2.84 23.61
C THR A 106 -5.44 2.83 22.25
N GLY A 107 -6.16 2.66 21.14
CA GLY A 107 -5.57 2.55 19.81
C GLY A 107 -6.41 1.69 18.85
N VAL A 108 -5.77 1.04 17.88
CA VAL A 108 -6.43 0.15 16.93
C VAL A 108 -5.86 -1.26 17.05
N THR A 109 -6.74 -2.26 17.08
CA THR A 109 -6.35 -3.67 16.94
C THR A 109 -6.64 -4.14 15.53
N TYR A 110 -5.97 -5.21 15.11
CA TYR A 110 -6.18 -5.83 13.80
C TYR A 110 -6.34 -7.35 13.95
N ILE A 111 -7.07 -7.95 13.00
CA ILE A 111 -7.24 -9.39 12.86
C ILE A 111 -6.98 -9.72 11.39
N VAL A 112 -6.07 -10.66 11.15
CA VAL A 112 -5.75 -11.20 9.82
C VAL A 112 -6.41 -12.56 9.67
N LYS A 113 -7.06 -12.80 8.53
CA LYS A 113 -7.73 -14.07 8.20
C LYS A 113 -7.14 -14.72 6.97
#